data_AF-A0A6I3C9R7-F1
#
_entry.id   AF-A0A6I3C9R7-F1
#
_cell.length_a   1.000
_cell.length_b   1.000
_cell.length_c   1.000
_cell.angle_alpha   90.00
_cell.angle_beta   90.00
_cell.angle_gamma   90.00
#
_symmetry.space_group_name_H-M   'P 1'
#
loop_
_entity.id
_entity.type
_entity.pdbx_description
1 polymer ?
#
loop_
_entity_poly.entity_id
_entity_poly.type
_entity_poly.pdbx_seq_one_letter_code
_entity_poly.pdbx_strand_id
1 'polypeptide(L)'
;MANALIPSTPAKAAPAKRAAPAKRAAKGATAALPEQHTAGEAVAHAIISQYQDLKPSVNLIMAAEMSDESLLVAITLFRDSLDVPGDPYRYPANAIEGGRQMVAVRSAE
;
A
#
# COMPACT_ATOMS: atom_id res chain seq x y z
N MET A 1 20.45 -15.31 -63.79
CA MET A 1 20.23 -16.29 -62.71
C MET A 1 19.66 -15.53 -61.53
N ALA A 2 18.38 -15.76 -61.22
CA ALA A 2 17.64 -15.08 -60.15
C ALA A 2 17.99 -15.72 -58.80
N ASN A 3 18.23 -14.89 -57.77
CA ASN A 3 18.27 -15.35 -56.39
C ASN A 3 17.08 -14.73 -55.64
N ALA A 4 16.32 -15.59 -54.98
CA ALA A 4 15.01 -15.30 -54.42
C ALA A 4 15.06 -15.13 -52.88
N LEU A 5 13.92 -14.70 -52.34
CA LEU A 5 13.43 -14.74 -50.93
C LEU A 5 13.60 -13.46 -50.05
N ILE A 6 12.57 -12.58 -50.13
CA ILE A 6 11.58 -12.11 -49.09
C ILE A 6 12.03 -11.78 -47.61
N PRO A 7 11.25 -11.02 -46.79
CA PRO A 7 11.72 -9.81 -46.09
C PRO A 7 11.59 -9.88 -44.54
N SER A 8 11.74 -8.72 -43.88
CA SER A 8 11.26 -8.37 -42.53
C SER A 8 12.05 -8.85 -41.31
N THR A 9 12.59 -7.89 -40.56
CA THR A 9 12.69 -7.98 -39.09
C THR A 9 12.28 -6.63 -38.46
N PRO A 10 11.17 -6.56 -37.72
CA PRO A 10 10.99 -5.53 -36.70
C PRO A 10 11.68 -5.94 -35.41
N ALA A 11 12.16 -4.92 -34.68
CA ALA A 11 12.95 -5.03 -33.47
C ALA A 11 12.28 -5.87 -32.36
N LYS A 12 13.15 -6.65 -31.72
CA LYS A 12 12.98 -7.57 -30.60
C LYS A 12 12.23 -6.93 -29.41
N ALA A 13 11.04 -7.46 -29.13
CA ALA A 13 10.30 -7.23 -27.89
C ALA A 13 11.04 -7.83 -26.68
N ALA A 14 11.11 -7.07 -25.58
CA ALA A 14 11.63 -7.52 -24.29
C ALA A 14 10.59 -8.41 -23.57
N PRO A 15 11.03 -9.42 -22.77
CA PRO A 15 10.17 -10.48 -22.28
C PRO A 15 9.36 -10.10 -21.04
N ALA A 16 8.14 -10.63 -21.00
CA ALA A 16 7.18 -10.56 -19.91
C ALA A 16 7.67 -11.23 -18.61
N LYS A 17 7.27 -10.66 -17.47
CA LYS A 17 6.85 -11.43 -16.30
C LYS A 17 5.49 -10.93 -15.83
N ARG A 18 4.48 -11.78 -16.06
CA ARG A 18 3.14 -11.70 -15.48
C ARG A 18 3.20 -12.07 -13.99
N ALA A 19 2.53 -11.30 -13.14
CA ALA A 19 1.81 -11.72 -11.93
C ALA A 19 1.19 -10.47 -11.29
N ALA A 20 -0.06 -10.33 -10.89
CA ALA A 20 -1.34 -11.02 -11.02
C ALA A 20 -2.42 -9.95 -10.65
N PRO A 21 -3.69 -10.04 -11.07
CA PRO A 21 -4.70 -9.09 -10.63
C PRO A 21 -5.12 -9.43 -9.20
N ALA A 22 -4.59 -8.72 -8.21
CA ALA A 22 -5.04 -8.84 -6.82
C ALA A 22 -6.38 -8.11 -6.64
N LYS A 23 -7.44 -8.68 -7.23
CA LYS A 23 -8.82 -8.39 -6.84
C LYS A 23 -9.12 -9.26 -5.62
N ARG A 24 -8.72 -8.80 -4.43
CA ARG A 24 -9.31 -9.30 -3.19
C ARG A 24 -10.28 -8.23 -2.70
N ALA A 25 -11.55 -8.51 -2.91
CA ALA A 25 -12.64 -7.83 -2.24
C ALA A 25 -12.46 -8.05 -0.73
N ALA A 26 -12.07 -7.01 0.00
CA ALA A 26 -12.19 -6.96 1.45
C ALA A 26 -13.67 -6.80 1.77
N LYS A 27 -14.36 -7.92 2.00
CA LYS A 27 -15.70 -7.96 2.57
C LYS A 27 -15.52 -8.50 3.99
N GLY A 28 -15.27 -7.58 4.92
CA GLY A 28 -14.99 -7.94 6.31
C GLY A 28 -14.86 -6.75 7.25
N ALA A 29 -15.76 -5.78 7.19
CA ALA A 29 -15.91 -4.78 8.25
C ALA A 29 -17.35 -4.76 8.75
N THR A 30 -17.70 -5.75 9.57
CA THR A 30 -18.90 -5.67 10.42
C THR A 30 -18.49 -5.63 11.88
N ALA A 31 -18.99 -4.56 12.54
CA ALA A 31 -19.20 -4.37 13.97
C ALA A 31 -18.05 -3.77 14.80
N ALA A 32 -18.08 -2.45 15.00
CA ALA A 32 -18.64 -1.85 16.22
C ALA A 32 -18.68 -0.30 16.10
N LEU A 33 -19.84 0.32 16.35
CA LEU A 33 -19.96 1.75 16.71
C LEU A 33 -19.63 1.89 18.21
N PRO A 34 -19.02 2.99 18.72
CA PRO A 34 -19.47 4.37 18.46
C PRO A 34 -18.35 5.36 18.11
N GLU A 35 -18.73 6.61 17.92
CA GLU A 35 -18.01 7.79 17.42
C GLU A 35 -16.76 8.21 18.22
N GLN A 36 -15.82 7.29 18.42
CA GLN A 36 -14.48 7.54 18.92
C GLN A 36 -13.53 6.97 17.90
N HIS A 37 -13.00 7.84 17.05
CA HIS A 37 -11.94 7.48 16.11
C HIS A 37 -10.84 6.71 16.85
N THR A 38 -10.44 5.56 16.33
CA THR A 38 -9.32 4.83 16.92
C THR A 38 -8.05 5.67 16.77
N ALA A 39 -7.01 5.39 17.57
CA ALA A 39 -5.78 6.19 17.53
C ALA A 39 -5.19 6.26 16.12
N GLY A 40 -5.27 5.17 15.34
CA GLY A 40 -4.84 5.14 13.94
C GLY A 40 -5.69 6.06 13.05
N GLU A 41 -7.01 6.07 13.24
CA GLU A 41 -7.90 6.95 12.49
C GLU A 41 -7.65 8.43 12.81
N ALA A 42 -7.41 8.78 14.08
CA ALA A 42 -7.09 10.15 14.47
C ALA A 42 -5.82 10.66 13.76
N VAL A 43 -4.79 9.82 13.64
CA VAL A 43 -3.57 10.15 12.89
C VAL A 43 -3.85 10.25 11.39
N ALA A 44 -4.66 9.34 10.82
CA ALA A 44 -5.08 9.41 9.43
C ALA A 44 -5.79 10.73 9.10
N HIS A 45 -6.74 11.16 9.95
CA HIS A 45 -7.42 12.44 9.80
C HIS A 45 -6.46 13.63 9.87
N ALA A 46 -5.50 13.60 10.79
CA ALA A 46 -4.48 14.65 10.91
C ALA A 46 -3.62 14.75 9.64
N ILE A 47 -3.24 13.61 9.03
CA ILE A 47 -2.48 13.58 7.77
C ILE A 47 -3.32 14.14 6.63
N ILE A 48 -4.58 13.74 6.48
CA ILE A 48 -5.47 14.24 5.41
C ILE A 48 -5.71 15.75 5.54
N SER A 49 -5.79 16.26 6.78
CA SER A 49 -5.93 17.69 7.03
C SER A 49 -4.69 18.49 6.59
N GLN A 50 -3.50 17.90 6.66
CA GLN A 50 -2.24 18.55 6.30
C GLN A 50 -1.84 18.30 4.83
N TYR A 51 -2.17 17.13 4.30
CA TYR A 51 -1.78 16.63 2.99
C TYR A 51 -3.01 16.04 2.28
N GLN A 52 -3.86 16.92 1.75
CA GLN A 52 -5.10 16.55 1.07
C GLN A 52 -4.86 15.57 -0.10
N ASP A 53 -3.73 15.71 -0.80
CA ASP A 53 -3.34 14.84 -1.92
C ASP A 53 -3.02 13.40 -1.50
N LEU A 54 -2.70 13.17 -0.23
CA LEU A 54 -2.39 11.84 0.31
C LEU A 54 -3.63 11.09 0.80
N LYS A 55 -4.80 11.73 0.75
CA LYS A 55 -6.09 11.10 1.10
C LYS A 55 -6.32 9.72 0.47
N PRO A 56 -6.09 9.47 -0.84
CA PRO A 56 -6.24 8.13 -1.40
C PRO A 56 -5.27 7.11 -0.77
N SER A 57 -4.01 7.48 -0.50
CA SER A 57 -3.03 6.59 0.13
C SER A 57 -3.40 6.27 1.58
N VAL A 58 -3.81 7.28 2.35
CA VAL A 58 -4.27 7.11 3.73
C VAL A 58 -5.51 6.22 3.78
N ASN A 59 -6.47 6.40 2.87
CA ASN A 59 -7.66 5.54 2.79
C ASN A 59 -7.31 4.08 2.49
N LEU A 60 -6.24 3.80 1.72
CA LEU A 60 -5.79 2.43 1.48
C LEU A 60 -5.26 1.77 2.75
N ILE A 61 -4.53 2.51 3.58
CA ILE A 61 -4.03 2.03 4.88
C ILE A 61 -5.21 1.77 5.82
N MET A 62 -6.14 2.71 5.90
CA MET A 62 -7.37 2.61 6.71
C MET A 62 -8.29 1.48 6.27
N ALA A 63 -8.37 1.18 4.97
CA ALA A 63 -9.15 0.08 4.43
C ALA A 63 -8.43 -1.28 4.53
N ALA A 64 -7.20 -1.31 5.05
CA ALA A 64 -6.50 -2.57 5.23
C ALA A 64 -7.12 -3.33 6.40
N GLU A 65 -7.59 -4.56 6.16
CA GLU A 65 -8.09 -5.45 7.21
C GLU A 65 -6.92 -5.84 8.13
N MET A 66 -6.75 -5.09 9.23
CA MET A 66 -5.74 -5.30 10.26
C MET A 66 -6.25 -4.80 11.63
N SER A 67 -5.54 -5.16 12.70
CA SER A 67 -5.86 -4.69 14.05
C SER A 67 -5.58 -3.20 14.23
N ASP A 68 -6.24 -2.57 15.20
CA ASP A 68 -6.07 -1.14 15.51
C ASP A 68 -4.61 -0.77 15.82
N GLU A 69 -3.88 -1.65 16.51
CA GLU A 69 -2.45 -1.44 16.79
C GLU A 69 -1.62 -1.49 15.50
N SER A 70 -1.90 -2.46 14.60
CA SER A 70 -1.21 -2.55 13.31
C SER A 70 -1.52 -1.34 12.43
N LEU A 71 -2.75 -0.85 12.47
CA LEU A 71 -3.20 0.33 11.74
C LEU A 71 -2.50 1.59 12.25
N LEU A 72 -2.44 1.76 13.57
CA LEU A 72 -1.73 2.87 14.21
C LEU A 72 -0.25 2.87 13.82
N VAL A 73 0.41 1.71 13.84
CA VAL A 73 1.82 1.60 13.42
C VAL A 73 1.96 1.91 11.93
N ALA A 74 1.13 1.32 11.06
CA ALA A 74 1.18 1.55 9.62
C ALA A 74 1.00 3.03 9.26
N ILE A 75 0.02 3.71 9.86
CA ILE A 75 -0.25 5.13 9.57
C ILE A 75 0.84 6.05 10.15
N THR A 76 1.44 5.66 11.27
CA THR A 76 2.57 6.39 11.88
C THR A 76 3.83 6.25 11.02
N LEU A 77 4.15 5.04 10.56
CA LEU A 77 5.24 4.80 9.61
C LEU A 77 5.05 5.60 8.33
N PHE A 78 3.82 5.62 7.79
CA PHE A 78 3.49 6.44 6.63
C PHE A 78 3.72 7.93 6.93
N ARG A 79 3.26 8.43 8.07
CA ARG A 79 3.46 9.83 8.48
C ARG A 79 4.95 10.21 8.58
N ASP A 80 5.74 9.41 9.29
CA ASP A 80 7.17 9.68 9.51
C ASP A 80 7.95 9.64 8.19
N SER A 81 7.55 8.75 7.27
CA SER A 81 8.17 8.66 5.94
C SER A 81 7.96 9.91 5.07
N LEU A 82 6.95 10.75 5.36
CA LEU A 82 6.70 11.98 4.61
C LEU A 82 7.81 13.02 4.81
N ASP A 83 8.49 12.99 5.95
CA ASP A 83 9.62 13.87 6.24
C ASP A 83 10.94 13.36 5.62
N VAL A 84 11.01 12.05 5.32
CA VAL A 84 12.21 11.40 4.80
C VAL A 84 12.12 11.18 3.28
N PRO A 85 12.88 11.90 2.45
CA PRO A 85 12.84 11.71 1.00
C PRO A 85 13.38 10.33 0.61
N GLY A 86 12.63 9.61 -0.21
CA GLY A 86 13.00 8.27 -0.70
C GLY A 86 12.65 7.12 0.24
N ASP A 87 11.99 7.39 1.36
CA ASP A 87 11.59 6.36 2.30
C ASP A 87 10.56 5.38 1.69
N PRO A 88 10.74 4.05 1.83
CA PRO A 88 9.85 3.06 1.25
C PRO A 88 8.45 3.06 1.87
N TYR A 89 8.27 3.54 3.11
CA TYR A 89 6.97 3.62 3.77
C TYR A 89 6.11 4.78 3.27
N ARG A 90 6.63 5.65 2.38
CA ARG A 90 5.80 6.60 1.61
C ARG A 90 4.79 5.89 0.71
N TYR A 91 5.01 4.62 0.41
CA TYR A 91 4.06 3.80 -0.31
C TYR A 91 3.11 3.11 0.68
N PRO A 92 1.79 3.29 0.55
CA PRO A 92 0.82 2.76 1.52
C PRO A 92 0.91 1.24 1.67
N ALA A 93 1.23 0.51 0.60
CA ALA A 93 1.41 -0.94 0.65
C ALA A 93 2.57 -1.37 1.58
N ASN A 94 3.69 -0.64 1.56
CA ASN A 94 4.83 -0.94 2.42
C ASN A 94 4.54 -0.58 3.88
N ALA A 95 3.83 0.53 4.11
CA ALA A 95 3.39 0.93 5.44
C ALA A 95 2.44 -0.11 6.09
N ILE A 96 1.48 -0.62 5.31
CA ILE A 96 0.57 -1.71 5.71
C ILE A 96 1.34 -2.94 6.15
N GLU A 97 2.34 -3.34 5.36
CA GLU A 97 3.15 -4.52 5.65
C GLU A 97 4.04 -4.29 6.88
N GLY A 98 4.66 -3.10 7.01
CA GLY A 98 5.44 -2.71 8.18
C GLY A 98 4.62 -2.73 9.47
N GLY A 99 3.38 -2.23 9.44
CA GLY A 99 2.47 -2.27 10.58
C GLY A 99 2.16 -3.68 11.05
N ARG A 100 1.93 -4.61 10.12
CA ARG A 100 1.70 -6.04 10.43
C ARG A 100 2.93 -6.69 11.05
N GLN A 101 4.11 -6.44 10.47
CA GLN A 101 5.36 -7.06 10.91
C GLN A 101 5.77 -6.58 12.30
N MET A 102 5.66 -5.28 12.61
CA MET A 102 6.05 -4.74 13.90
C MET A 102 5.20 -5.27 15.06
N VAL A 103 3.89 -5.41 14.87
CA VAL A 103 2.99 -5.99 15.88
C VAL A 103 3.24 -7.49 16.05
N ALA A 104 3.52 -8.20 14.96
CA ALA A 104 3.88 -9.62 15.02
C ALA A 104 5.18 -9.86 15.80
N VAL A 105 6.20 -9.00 15.62
CA VAL A 105 7.47 -9.09 16.37
C VAL A 105 7.24 -8.86 17.87
N ARG A 106 6.38 -7.90 18.24
CA ARG A 106 6.08 -7.58 19.64
C ARG A 106 5.27 -8.65 20.36
N SER A 107 4.61 -9.53 19.60
CA SER A 107 3.79 -10.63 20.13
C SER A 107 4.58 -11.95 20.29
N ALA A 108 5.84 -11.99 19.87
CA ALA A 108 6.69 -13.17 19.88
C ALA A 108 7.73 -13.18 21.03
N GLU A 109 7.67 -12.17 21.92
CA GLU A 109 8.51 -12.03 23.13
C GLU A 109 7.70 -12.39 24.38
#